data_AF-A0AAE1KZN2-F1
#
_entry.id   AF-A0AAE1KZN2-F1
#
_cell.length_a   1.000
_cell.length_b   1.000
_cell.length_c   1.000
_cell.angle_alpha   90.00
_cell.angle_beta   90.00
_cell.angle_gamma   90.00
#
_symmetry.space_group_name_H-M   'P 1'
#
loop_
_entity.id
_entity.type
_entity.pdbx_description
1 polymer ?
#
loop_
_entity_poly.entity_id
_entity_poly.type
_entity_poly.pdbx_seq_one_letter_code
_entity_poly.pdbx_strand_id
1 'polypeptide(L)'
;MGGCRSRIDLSTSREEADNIIVQQTVHIAVSHLKPVTVLSDDTDVYVILLYHYLQQGLQTSVVIESSPIKGISVIAIKATVQKHHHIIPTMLSGHALTDCDTAAACYGIGKVKMLNVLKRGASSQELIGNVEAEWPNVLEQATRSKLWTAKSYIYVRS
;
A
#
# COMPACT_ATOMS: atom_id res chain seq x y z
N MET A 1 -28.64 19.52 13.38
CA MET A 1 -28.81 18.46 12.37
C MET A 1 -28.01 18.85 11.15
N GLY A 2 -26.79 18.34 11.00
CA GLY A 2 -25.91 18.63 9.85
C GLY A 2 -26.13 17.57 8.77
N GLY A 3 -26.81 17.93 7.68
CA GLY A 3 -27.04 17.03 6.56
C GLY A 3 -25.75 16.72 5.82
N CYS A 4 -25.48 15.43 5.61
CA CYS A 4 -24.41 14.94 4.75
C CYS A 4 -24.72 15.37 3.30
N ARG A 5 -24.03 16.40 2.80
CA ARG A 5 -24.16 16.84 1.40
C ARG A 5 -23.43 15.83 0.52
N SER A 6 -24.15 15.12 -0.33
CA SER A 6 -23.55 14.21 -1.31
C SER A 6 -22.68 15.00 -2.30
N ARG A 7 -21.38 14.72 -2.30
CA ARG A 7 -20.40 15.29 -3.24
C ARG A 7 -20.42 14.49 -4.54
N ILE A 8 -21.20 14.96 -5.51
CA ILE A 8 -21.35 14.34 -6.85
C ILE A 8 -20.01 14.34 -7.61
N ASP A 9 -19.11 15.27 -7.28
CA ASP A 9 -17.74 15.36 -7.80
C ASP A 9 -16.83 14.20 -7.37
N LEU A 10 -17.25 13.40 -6.39
CA LEU A 10 -16.51 12.25 -5.85
C LEU A 10 -17.26 10.93 -6.08
N SER A 11 -18.20 10.88 -7.04
CA SER A 11 -18.95 9.66 -7.33
C SER A 11 -18.06 8.61 -8.01
N THR A 12 -17.70 7.56 -7.28
CA THR A 12 -17.02 6.37 -7.81
C THR A 12 -17.98 5.19 -7.75
N SER A 13 -18.20 4.50 -8.87
CA SER A 13 -19.19 3.40 -8.91
C SER A 13 -18.67 2.07 -8.39
N ARG A 14 -17.34 1.92 -8.17
CA ARG A 14 -16.67 0.66 -7.81
C ARG A 14 -15.32 0.80 -7.08
N GLU A 15 -14.97 1.98 -6.58
CA GLU A 15 -13.71 2.11 -5.82
C GLU A 15 -13.92 1.72 -4.36
N GLU A 16 -12.98 0.93 -3.83
CA GLU A 16 -12.94 0.55 -2.41
C GLU A 16 -12.72 1.80 -1.53
N ALA A 17 -13.17 1.73 -0.28
CA ALA A 17 -13.22 2.87 0.63
C ALA A 17 -11.82 3.47 0.90
N ASP A 18 -10.80 2.63 0.91
CA ASP A 18 -9.39 2.97 1.06
C ASP A 18 -8.89 3.91 -0.06
N ASN A 19 -9.19 3.59 -1.33
CA ASN A 19 -8.84 4.41 -2.49
C ASN A 19 -9.53 5.77 -2.43
N ILE A 20 -10.81 5.82 -2.07
CA ILE A 20 -11.56 7.08 -1.95
C ILE A 20 -10.92 7.98 -0.88
N ILE A 21 -10.58 7.41 0.29
CA ILE A 21 -9.94 8.16 1.39
C ILE A 21 -8.59 8.72 0.95
N VAL A 22 -7.77 7.93 0.26
CA VAL A 22 -6.45 8.38 -0.21
C VAL A 22 -6.59 9.46 -1.30
N GLN A 23 -7.46 9.27 -2.28
CA GLN A 23 -7.68 10.25 -3.34
C GLN A 23 -8.16 11.60 -2.78
N GLN A 24 -9.10 11.58 -1.83
CA GLN A 24 -9.55 12.81 -1.16
C GLN A 24 -8.43 13.49 -0.37
N THR A 25 -7.63 12.70 0.35
CA THR A 25 -6.47 13.20 1.11
C THR A 25 -5.47 13.91 0.19
N VAL A 26 -5.13 13.26 -0.93
CA VAL A 26 -4.22 13.81 -1.94
C VAL A 26 -4.82 15.06 -2.57
N HIS A 27 -6.09 15.03 -2.97
CA HIS A 27 -6.77 16.18 -3.55
C HIS A 27 -6.75 17.40 -2.61
N ILE A 28 -7.08 17.21 -1.32
CA ILE A 28 -7.03 18.29 -0.34
C ILE A 28 -5.59 18.81 -0.16
N ALA A 29 -4.62 17.91 -0.08
CA ALA A 29 -3.21 18.26 0.11
C ALA A 29 -2.63 19.05 -1.09
N VAL A 30 -3.05 18.73 -2.32
CA VAL A 30 -2.64 19.41 -3.55
C VAL A 30 -3.42 20.70 -3.77
N SER A 31 -4.75 20.63 -3.82
CA SER A 31 -5.61 21.73 -4.26
C SER A 31 -5.83 22.79 -3.18
N HIS A 32 -5.69 22.43 -1.91
CA HIS A 32 -5.92 23.37 -0.81
C HIS A 32 -4.65 23.66 0.01
N LEU A 33 -3.54 22.95 -0.24
CA LEU A 33 -2.28 23.10 0.51
C LEU A 33 -2.47 23.05 2.04
N LYS A 34 -3.49 22.30 2.50
CA LYS A 34 -3.83 22.17 3.91
C LYS A 34 -3.22 20.91 4.50
N PRO A 35 -2.75 20.97 5.76
CA PRO A 35 -2.43 19.75 6.49
C PRO A 35 -3.63 18.80 6.54
N VAL A 36 -3.39 17.51 6.36
CA VAL A 36 -4.43 16.47 6.39
C VAL A 36 -4.07 15.41 7.42
N THR A 37 -5.05 15.07 8.27
CA THR A 37 -4.99 13.92 9.16
C THR A 37 -5.93 12.85 8.65
N VAL A 38 -5.41 11.66 8.38
CA VAL A 38 -6.19 10.48 8.01
C VAL A 38 -6.32 9.61 9.25
N LEU A 39 -7.55 9.30 9.65
CA LEU A 39 -7.82 8.39 10.76
C LEU A 39 -8.04 6.99 10.19
N SER A 40 -7.08 6.10 10.40
CA SER A 40 -7.18 4.71 9.93
C SER A 40 -6.21 3.78 10.66
N ASP A 41 -6.70 2.60 11.04
CA ASP A 41 -5.89 1.45 11.49
C ASP A 41 -5.53 0.51 10.32
N ASP A 42 -6.04 0.81 9.13
CA ASP A 42 -5.93 -0.06 7.96
C ASP A 42 -4.56 0.08 7.31
N THR A 43 -3.91 -1.06 7.06
CA THR A 43 -2.61 -1.09 6.40
C THR A 43 -2.73 -0.72 4.93
N ASP A 44 -3.87 -0.98 4.30
CA ASP A 44 -4.05 -0.81 2.86
C ASP A 44 -4.13 0.69 2.57
N VAL A 45 -4.92 1.43 3.37
CA VAL A 45 -4.92 2.91 3.40
C VAL A 45 -3.51 3.46 3.60
N TYR A 46 -2.73 2.91 4.53
CA TYR A 46 -1.38 3.39 4.80
C TYR A 46 -0.44 3.19 3.60
N VAL A 47 -0.43 2.00 2.99
CA VAL A 47 0.45 1.67 1.86
C VAL A 47 0.07 2.47 0.62
N ILE A 48 -1.24 2.58 0.32
CA ILE A 48 -1.75 3.36 -0.82
C ILE A 48 -1.43 4.85 -0.62
N LEU A 49 -1.58 5.37 0.60
CA LEU A 49 -1.25 6.77 0.91
C LEU A 49 0.24 7.07 0.72
N LEU A 50 1.15 6.20 1.16
CA LEU A 50 2.59 6.36 0.92
C LEU A 50 2.92 6.41 -0.56
N TYR A 51 2.32 5.52 -1.35
CA TYR A 51 2.53 5.44 -2.79
C TYR A 51 2.07 6.73 -3.47
N HIS A 52 0.82 7.15 -3.25
CA HIS A 52 0.29 8.36 -3.88
C HIS A 52 1.02 9.63 -3.42
N TYR A 53 1.42 9.71 -2.15
CA TYR A 53 2.20 10.84 -1.65
C TYR A 53 3.53 10.99 -2.40
N LEU A 54 4.24 9.88 -2.61
CA LEU A 54 5.49 9.86 -3.36
C LEU A 54 5.28 10.22 -4.84
N GLN A 55 4.30 9.57 -5.50
CA GLN A 55 4.03 9.78 -6.93
C GLN A 55 3.62 11.22 -7.27
N GLN A 56 2.84 11.86 -6.39
CA GLN A 56 2.38 13.24 -6.58
C GLN A 56 3.38 14.29 -6.08
N GLY A 57 4.53 13.88 -5.55
CA GLY A 57 5.58 14.80 -5.07
C GLY A 57 5.13 15.72 -3.93
N LEU A 58 4.17 15.27 -3.11
CA LEU A 58 3.55 16.10 -2.08
C LEU A 58 4.58 16.65 -1.07
N GLN A 59 4.39 17.91 -0.68
CA GLN A 59 5.21 18.57 0.35
C GLN A 59 4.43 18.94 1.62
N THR A 60 3.10 18.95 1.51
CA THR A 60 2.15 19.29 2.57
C THR A 60 2.18 18.28 3.71
N SER A 61 1.92 18.73 4.94
CA SER A 61 1.89 17.85 6.11
C SER A 61 0.71 16.88 6.04
N VAL A 62 0.99 15.61 5.81
CA VAL A 62 0.01 14.51 5.89
C VAL A 62 0.43 13.56 7.00
N VAL A 63 -0.51 13.26 7.90
CA VAL A 63 -0.32 12.28 8.97
C VAL A 63 -1.42 11.24 8.91
N ILE A 64 -1.09 10.01 9.28
CA ILE A 64 -2.07 8.97 9.58
C ILE A 64 -2.07 8.74 11.09
N GLU A 65 -3.26 8.64 11.67
CA GLU A 65 -3.45 8.44 13.10
C GLU A 65 -4.31 7.19 13.32
N SER A 66 -3.86 6.32 14.23
CA SER A 66 -4.57 5.10 14.62
C SER A 66 -5.75 5.42 15.55
N SER A 67 -6.72 4.51 15.57
CA SER A 67 -7.90 4.62 16.44
C SER A 67 -7.50 4.72 17.91
N PRO A 68 -8.14 5.61 18.70
CA PRO A 68 -7.89 5.73 20.14
C PRO A 68 -8.06 4.43 20.92
N ILE A 69 -8.84 3.49 20.37
CA ILE A 69 -9.16 2.20 20.99
C ILE A 69 -7.92 1.31 21.15
N LYS A 70 -6.93 1.41 20.26
CA LYS A 70 -5.70 0.60 20.26
C LYS A 70 -4.47 1.38 20.78
N GLY A 71 -4.67 2.61 21.23
CA GLY A 71 -3.60 3.57 21.53
C GLY A 71 -3.34 4.49 20.33
N ILE A 72 -3.17 5.79 20.61
CA ILE A 72 -2.93 6.80 19.58
C ILE A 72 -1.48 6.69 19.11
N SER A 73 -1.31 6.34 17.84
CA SER A 73 -0.06 6.41 17.12
C SER A 73 -0.26 7.38 15.96
N VAL A 74 0.65 8.34 15.82
CA VAL A 74 0.63 9.33 14.73
C VAL A 74 1.87 9.13 13.89
N ILE A 75 1.68 8.83 12.61
CA ILE A 75 2.76 8.57 11.67
C ILE A 75 2.80 9.69 10.64
N ALA A 76 3.94 10.40 10.59
CA ALA A 76 4.18 11.40 9.55
C ALA A 76 4.50 10.71 8.21
N ILE A 77 3.63 10.92 7.22
CA ILE A 77 3.77 10.32 5.89
C ILE A 77 5.02 10.85 5.20
N LYS A 78 5.27 12.16 5.26
CA LYS A 78 6.46 12.79 4.67
C LYS A 78 7.77 12.18 5.16
N ALA A 79 7.91 12.00 6.49
CA ALA A 79 9.12 11.42 7.08
C ALA A 79 9.31 9.95 6.67
N THR A 80 8.20 9.20 6.59
CA THR A 80 8.22 7.81 6.13
C THR A 80 8.65 7.73 4.67
N VAL A 81 8.06 8.56 3.80
CA VAL A 81 8.40 8.63 2.37
C VAL A 81 9.88 8.98 2.18
N GLN A 82 10.39 9.99 2.89
CA GLN A 82 11.82 10.35 2.80
C GLN A 82 12.73 9.19 3.18
N LYS A 83 12.41 8.46 4.26
CA LYS A 83 13.21 7.33 4.74
C LYS A 83 13.11 6.08 3.83
N HIS A 84 11.96 5.87 3.19
CA HIS A 84 11.63 4.60 2.51
C HIS A 84 11.29 4.76 1.02
N HIS A 85 11.57 5.91 0.40
CA HIS A 85 11.23 6.21 -1.00
C HIS A 85 11.67 5.12 -2.01
N HIS A 86 12.77 4.41 -1.73
CA HIS A 86 13.31 3.35 -2.59
C HIS A 86 12.52 2.04 -2.56
N ILE A 87 11.68 1.78 -1.53
CA ILE A 87 10.84 0.57 -1.45
C ILE A 87 9.36 0.87 -1.71
N ILE A 88 8.91 2.11 -1.55
CA ILE A 88 7.48 2.47 -1.67
C ILE A 88 6.88 2.10 -3.05
N PRO A 89 7.56 2.29 -4.19
CA PRO A 89 7.01 1.89 -5.48
C PRO A 89 6.68 0.41 -5.59
N THR A 90 7.45 -0.44 -4.91
CA THR A 90 7.29 -1.91 -4.93
C THR A 90 6.48 -2.44 -3.75
N MET A 91 6.16 -1.60 -2.77
CA MET A 91 5.33 -1.97 -1.62
C MET A 91 3.90 -2.36 -2.01
N LEU A 92 3.27 -1.68 -2.99
CA LEU A 92 1.92 -2.04 -3.44
C LEU A 92 1.90 -3.44 -4.06
N SER A 93 2.82 -3.72 -4.97
CA SER A 93 2.94 -5.04 -5.60
C SER A 93 3.33 -6.11 -4.57
N GLY A 94 4.22 -5.77 -3.64
CA GLY A 94 4.58 -6.65 -2.53
C GLY A 94 3.39 -6.96 -1.62
N HIS A 95 2.55 -5.97 -1.33
CA HIS A 95 1.34 -6.12 -0.52
C HIS A 95 0.35 -7.07 -1.18
N ALA A 96 0.09 -6.90 -2.48
CA ALA A 96 -0.78 -7.79 -3.28
C ALA A 96 -0.29 -9.25 -3.30
N LEU A 97 1.02 -9.50 -3.23
CA LEU A 97 1.60 -10.85 -3.20
C LEU A 97 1.44 -11.56 -1.85
N THR A 98 1.21 -10.81 -0.77
CA THR A 98 1.24 -11.31 0.62
C THR A 98 -0.11 -11.48 1.28
N ASP A 99 -1.19 -11.50 0.50
CA ASP A 99 -2.59 -11.36 0.93
C ASP A 99 -2.95 -9.89 1.29
N CYS A 100 -3.90 -9.36 0.54
CA CYS A 100 -4.82 -8.26 0.89
C CYS A 100 -6.21 -8.89 0.98
N ASP A 101 -7.16 -8.30 1.71
CA ASP A 101 -8.49 -8.90 1.99
C ASP A 101 -9.24 -9.39 0.72
N THR A 102 -8.84 -8.92 -0.47
CA THR A 102 -9.44 -9.25 -1.78
C THR A 102 -8.59 -10.13 -2.70
N ALA A 103 -7.35 -10.45 -2.36
CA ALA A 103 -6.42 -11.18 -3.24
C ALA A 103 -5.70 -12.31 -2.51
N ALA A 104 -5.95 -13.57 -2.93
CA ALA A 104 -5.36 -14.76 -2.31
C ALA A 104 -3.82 -14.69 -2.24
N ALA A 105 -3.28 -14.89 -1.04
CA ALA A 105 -1.84 -14.92 -0.80
C ALA A 105 -1.13 -15.95 -1.68
N CYS A 106 0.04 -15.58 -2.18
CA CYS A 106 0.96 -16.58 -2.71
C CYS A 106 1.47 -17.46 -1.57
N TYR A 107 1.24 -18.78 -1.68
CA TYR A 107 1.70 -19.74 -0.68
C TYR A 107 3.20 -19.58 -0.39
N GLY A 108 3.55 -19.40 0.89
CA GLY A 108 4.94 -19.23 1.32
C GLY A 108 5.50 -17.80 1.20
N ILE A 109 4.66 -16.80 0.90
CA ILE A 109 5.01 -15.37 0.85
C ILE A 109 4.21 -14.59 1.89
N GLY A 110 4.74 -14.48 3.11
CA GLY A 110 4.16 -13.61 4.14
C GLY A 110 4.70 -12.18 4.09
N LYS A 111 3.97 -11.23 4.70
CA LYS A 111 4.33 -9.79 4.80
C LYS A 111 5.77 -9.55 5.28
N VAL A 112 6.24 -10.34 6.27
CA VAL A 112 7.62 -10.26 6.79
C VAL A 112 8.66 -10.67 5.73
N LYS A 113 8.38 -11.74 4.98
CA LYS A 113 9.29 -12.25 3.94
C LYS A 113 9.38 -11.24 2.80
N MET A 114 8.24 -10.70 2.37
CA MET A 114 8.19 -9.65 1.36
C MET A 114 8.96 -8.41 1.81
N LEU A 115 8.76 -7.93 3.04
CA LEU A 115 9.50 -6.78 3.55
C LEU A 115 11.02 -7.01 3.53
N ASN A 116 11.48 -8.24 3.81
CA ASN A 116 12.89 -8.60 3.72
C ASN A 116 13.40 -8.65 2.27
N VAL A 117 12.56 -9.04 1.31
CA VAL A 117 12.89 -8.96 -0.14
C VAL A 117 13.00 -7.50 -0.55
N LEU A 118 12.02 -6.67 -0.21
CA LEU A 118 12.03 -5.23 -0.51
C LEU A 118 13.24 -4.52 0.10
N LYS A 119 13.67 -4.87 1.32
CA LYS A 119 14.85 -4.23 1.94
C LYS A 119 16.19 -4.55 1.28
N ARG A 120 16.29 -5.52 0.36
CA ARG A 120 17.56 -5.94 -0.27
C ARG A 120 18.04 -5.01 -1.39
N GLY A 121 17.30 -3.95 -1.72
CA GLY A 121 17.70 -2.92 -2.69
C GLY A 121 17.22 -3.17 -4.13
N ALA A 122 17.41 -2.18 -5.01
CA ALA A 122 16.78 -2.12 -6.34
C ALA A 122 17.05 -3.36 -7.24
N SER A 123 18.28 -3.90 -7.22
CA SER A 123 18.66 -5.09 -7.99
C SER A 123 17.94 -6.37 -7.57
N SER A 124 17.30 -6.37 -6.40
CA SER A 124 16.53 -7.51 -5.87
C SER A 124 15.02 -7.36 -6.04
N GLN A 125 14.55 -6.27 -6.65
CA GLN A 125 13.14 -5.94 -6.84
C GLN A 125 12.73 -5.76 -8.32
N GLU A 126 13.63 -6.01 -9.27
CA GLU A 126 13.42 -5.69 -10.71
C GLU A 126 12.14 -6.31 -11.32
N LEU A 127 11.61 -7.37 -10.72
CA LEU A 127 10.43 -8.08 -11.22
C LEU A 127 9.18 -7.77 -10.40
N ILE A 128 9.31 -7.47 -9.10
CA ILE A 128 8.17 -7.11 -8.25
C ILE A 128 7.64 -5.73 -8.67
N GLY A 129 6.43 -5.72 -9.23
CA GLY A 129 5.78 -4.51 -9.75
C GLY A 129 6.09 -4.22 -11.22
N ASN A 130 6.81 -5.10 -11.91
CA ASN A 130 7.02 -5.03 -13.35
C ASN A 130 5.88 -5.77 -14.08
N VAL A 131 5.05 -5.05 -14.81
CA VAL A 131 3.89 -5.60 -15.55
C VAL A 131 4.29 -6.50 -16.72
N GLU A 132 5.52 -6.37 -17.21
CA GLU A 132 6.08 -7.18 -18.30
C GLU A 132 6.80 -8.45 -17.79
N ALA A 133 6.96 -8.59 -16.47
CA ALA A 133 7.65 -9.74 -15.90
C ALA A 133 6.76 -10.99 -15.93
N GLU A 134 7.31 -12.12 -16.37
CA GLU A 134 6.59 -13.38 -16.31
C GLU A 134 6.32 -13.81 -14.85
N TRP A 135 5.10 -14.27 -14.59
CA TRP A 135 4.64 -14.66 -13.26
C TRP A 135 5.59 -15.63 -12.51
N PRO A 136 6.16 -16.69 -13.13
CA PRO A 136 7.09 -17.57 -12.44
C PRO A 136 8.33 -16.86 -11.89
N ASN A 137 8.84 -15.86 -12.60
CA ASN A 137 10.04 -15.12 -12.22
C ASN A 137 9.74 -14.15 -11.06
N VAL A 138 8.55 -13.52 -11.08
CA VAL A 138 8.05 -12.71 -9.96
C VAL A 138 7.91 -13.56 -8.70
N LEU A 139 7.33 -14.76 -8.82
CA LEU A 139 7.16 -15.69 -7.71
C LEU A 139 8.52 -16.17 -7.17
N GLU A 140 9.46 -16.50 -8.04
CA GLU A 140 10.82 -16.86 -7.64
C GLU A 140 11.50 -15.73 -6.85
N GLN A 141 11.47 -14.50 -7.35
CA GLN A 141 12.07 -13.34 -6.68
C GLN A 141 11.44 -13.11 -5.30
N ALA A 142 10.10 -13.18 -5.22
CA ALA A 142 9.36 -12.99 -3.98
C ALA A 142 9.54 -14.16 -2.98
N THR A 143 9.90 -15.36 -3.45
CA THR A 143 10.10 -16.55 -2.60
C THR A 143 11.56 -16.82 -2.22
N ARG A 144 12.55 -16.10 -2.78
CA ARG A 144 14.01 -16.32 -2.61
C ARG A 144 14.53 -16.05 -1.17
N SER A 145 14.07 -16.88 -0.25
CA SER A 145 14.75 -17.30 0.98
C SER A 145 15.20 -18.74 0.74
N LYS A 146 16.46 -19.07 1.08
CA LYS A 146 16.97 -20.45 0.99
C LYS A 146 15.90 -21.45 1.47
N LEU A 147 15.59 -22.45 0.63
CA LEU A 147 14.61 -23.55 0.78
C LEU A 147 13.18 -23.21 0.28
N TRP A 148 12.82 -23.66 -0.93
CA TRP A 148 12.07 -24.92 -1.16
C TRP A 148 11.78 -25.14 -2.66
N THR A 149 11.66 -26.41 -3.05
CA THR A 149 11.30 -26.90 -4.39
C THR A 149 9.78 -26.98 -4.57
N ALA A 150 9.34 -26.67 -5.79
CA ALA A 150 8.00 -26.71 -6.38
C ALA A 150 6.90 -27.54 -5.66
N LYS A 151 5.73 -26.89 -5.48
CA LYS A 151 4.39 -27.43 -5.80
C LYS A 151 3.37 -26.29 -5.77
N SER A 152 2.89 -25.89 -6.94
CA SER A 152 1.82 -24.89 -7.09
C SER A 152 0.47 -25.54 -6.83
N TYR A 153 -0.22 -25.13 -5.76
CA TYR A 153 -1.65 -25.33 -5.61
C TYR A 153 -2.28 -23.97 -5.30
N ILE A 154 -3.18 -23.52 -6.18
CA ILE A 154 -4.06 -22.38 -5.92
C ILE A 154 -5.19 -22.94 -5.06
N TYR A 155 -5.27 -22.49 -3.80
CA TYR A 155 -6.42 -22.77 -2.94
C TYR A 155 -7.36 -21.56 -3.02
N VAL A 156 -8.50 -21.73 -3.68
CA VAL A 156 -9.62 -20.80 -3.59
C VAL A 156 -10.49 -21.29 -2.44
N ARG A 157 -10.55 -20.54 -1.33
CA ARG A 157 -11.54 -20.76 -0.28
C ARG A 157 -12.81 -19.98 -0.66
N SER A 158 -13.89 -20.72 -0.93
CA SER A 158 -15.27 -20.22 -0.96
C SER A 158 -15.77 -19.90 0.44
#